data_AF-A0A9D2XE50-F1
#
_entry.id   AF-A0A9D2XE50-F1
#
_cell.length_a   1.000
_cell.length_b   1.000
_cell.length_c   1.000
_cell.angle_alpha   90.00
_cell.angle_beta   90.00
_cell.angle_gamma   90.00
#
_symmetry.space_group_name_H-M   'P 1'
#
loop_
_entity.id
_entity.type
_entity.pdbx_description
1 polymer ?
#
loop_
_entity_poly.entity_id
_entity_poly.type
_entity_poly.pdbx_seq_one_letter_code
_entity_poly.pdbx_strand_id
1 'polypeptide(L)'
;MEKQATLKEKISVFGSRTVGRPAQRASGDDRAGYALSKAQFMEKVQQSNEACQRGDFQEAVRLYGDALQADPQNCILYSNRSAAFLKLGQHQAALDDAEKACELNPKWPKVSVR
;
A
#
# COMPACT_ATOMS: atom_id res chain seq x y z
N MET A 1 -65.74 5.18 -15.85
CA MET A 1 -64.54 5.43 -16.69
C MET A 1 -63.33 5.07 -15.82
N GLU A 2 -62.98 3.79 -15.67
CA GLU A 2 -62.06 3.05 -16.55
C GLU A 2 -60.80 3.89 -16.84
N LYS A 3 -59.58 3.44 -16.50
CA LYS A 3 -58.93 2.23 -17.01
C LYS A 3 -57.88 1.63 -16.05
N GLN A 4 -57.61 0.35 -16.31
CA GLN A 4 -56.69 -0.61 -15.68
C GLN A 4 -55.20 -0.42 -16.07
N ALA A 5 -54.36 -1.31 -15.51
CA ALA A 5 -53.09 -1.88 -16.02
C ALA A 5 -51.80 -1.40 -15.31
N THR A 6 -51.24 -2.13 -14.32
CA THR A 6 -50.35 -3.34 -14.34
C THR A 6 -48.84 -3.07 -14.53
N LEU A 7 -48.09 -3.28 -13.45
CA LEU A 7 -46.91 -4.13 -13.28
C LEU A 7 -45.84 -4.21 -14.41
N LYS A 8 -44.62 -3.69 -14.17
CA LYS A 8 -43.36 -4.46 -14.23
C LYS A 8 -42.11 -3.63 -13.90
N GLU A 9 -41.30 -4.22 -13.01
CA GLU A 9 -39.82 -4.26 -12.99
C GLU A 9 -38.98 -2.99 -13.26
N LYS A 10 -38.16 -2.66 -12.26
CA LYS A 10 -36.69 -2.73 -12.38
C LYS A 10 -36.08 -2.88 -10.99
N ILE A 11 -35.74 -4.13 -10.67
CA ILE A 11 -34.78 -4.48 -9.63
C ILE A 11 -33.43 -3.93 -10.11
N SER A 12 -33.01 -2.78 -9.58
CA SER A 12 -31.63 -2.31 -9.73
C SER A 12 -30.80 -2.89 -8.59
N VAL A 13 -30.43 -4.16 -8.77
CA VAL A 13 -29.22 -4.74 -8.20
C VAL A 13 -28.06 -3.92 -8.72
N PHE A 14 -27.43 -3.10 -7.87
CA PHE A 14 -25.97 -3.00 -7.69
C PHE A 14 -25.65 -1.82 -6.77
N GLY A 15 -26.15 -1.88 -5.53
CA GLY A 15 -25.63 -1.05 -4.46
C GLY A 15 -24.19 -1.47 -4.17
N SER A 16 -23.24 -0.83 -4.84
CA SER A 16 -21.81 -1.00 -4.57
C SER A 16 -21.52 -0.44 -3.18
N ARG A 17 -21.75 -1.27 -2.16
CA ARG A 17 -21.14 -1.12 -0.85
C ARG A 17 -19.63 -1.25 -1.03
N THR A 18 -18.97 -0.17 -1.40
CA THR A 18 -17.56 0.01 -1.06
C THR A 18 -17.52 0.26 0.45
N VAL A 19 -17.64 -0.84 1.20
CA VAL A 19 -17.18 -0.88 2.57
C VAL A 19 -15.71 -0.50 2.49
N GLY A 20 -15.39 0.74 2.88
CA GLY A 20 -14.04 1.15 3.22
C GLY A 20 -13.52 0.11 4.19
N ARG A 21 -12.67 -0.76 3.69
CA ARG A 21 -12.06 -1.83 4.48
C ARG A 21 -11.09 -1.12 5.41
N PRO A 22 -11.31 -1.06 6.73
CA PRO A 22 -10.22 -0.69 7.60
C PRO A 22 -9.19 -1.80 7.45
N ALA A 23 -8.03 -1.46 6.90
CA ALA A 23 -6.87 -2.33 6.89
C ALA A 23 -6.41 -2.49 8.34
N GLN A 24 -7.08 -3.39 9.05
CA GLN A 24 -6.65 -3.83 10.36
C GLN A 24 -5.69 -4.99 10.15
N ARG A 25 -4.43 -4.79 10.58
CA ARG A 25 -3.54 -5.75 11.27
C ARG A 25 -2.08 -5.67 10.80
N ALA A 26 -1.23 -5.20 11.70
CA ALA A 26 -0.03 -5.89 12.16
C ALA A 26 0.30 -5.28 13.54
N SER A 27 -0.11 -5.91 14.63
CA SER A 27 0.70 -6.89 15.38
C SER A 27 2.04 -6.30 15.80
N GLY A 28 2.20 -6.11 17.11
CA GLY A 28 3.38 -5.53 17.72
C GLY A 28 4.63 -6.36 17.51
N ASP A 29 5.74 -5.65 17.33
CA ASP A 29 7.08 -6.13 17.60
C ASP A 29 7.83 -4.97 18.27
N ASP A 30 7.84 -4.96 19.60
CA ASP A 30 8.63 -4.07 20.45
C ASP A 30 10.10 -4.54 20.46
N ARG A 31 10.77 -4.54 19.30
CA ARG A 31 12.19 -4.84 19.23
C ARG A 31 12.97 -3.92 18.30
N ALA A 32 13.94 -3.26 18.94
CA ALA A 32 15.16 -2.69 18.39
C ALA A 32 15.07 -1.33 17.68
N GLY A 33 15.41 -0.28 18.44
CA GLY A 33 16.37 0.71 17.94
C GLY A 33 15.89 1.83 17.00
N TYR A 34 14.65 2.32 17.13
CA TYR A 34 14.20 3.46 16.32
C TYR A 34 14.79 4.77 16.86
N ALA A 35 15.78 5.31 16.13
CA ALA A 35 16.37 6.63 16.40
C ALA A 35 15.50 7.81 15.92
N LEU A 36 14.32 7.54 15.34
CA LEU A 36 13.28 8.52 15.02
C LEU A 36 12.02 8.16 15.81
N SER A 37 11.35 9.16 16.38
CA SER A 37 10.14 8.93 17.18
C SER A 37 9.11 8.20 16.31
N LYS A 38 8.52 7.12 16.82
CA LYS A 38 7.54 6.27 16.10
C LYS A 38 6.45 7.09 15.36
N ALA A 39 6.08 8.25 15.91
CA ALA A 39 5.17 9.20 15.30
C ALA A 39 5.69 9.80 13.98
N GLN A 40 6.96 10.20 13.90
CA GLN A 40 7.57 10.74 12.68
C GLN A 40 7.66 9.69 11.57
N PHE A 41 8.00 8.44 11.92
CA PHE A 41 7.95 7.34 10.97
C PHE A 41 6.53 7.16 10.40
N MET A 42 5.53 7.05 11.28
CA MET A 42 4.13 6.89 10.87
C MET A 42 3.64 8.05 10.01
N GLU A 43 4.02 9.29 10.35
CA GLU A 43 3.71 10.47 9.55
C GLU A 43 4.30 10.38 8.14
N LYS A 44 5.57 9.99 8.01
CA LYS A 44 6.24 9.84 6.70
C LYS A 44 5.56 8.78 5.83
N VAL A 45 5.19 7.64 6.43
CA VAL A 45 4.45 6.57 5.74
C VAL A 45 3.05 7.04 5.31
N GLN A 46 2.39 7.85 6.13
CA GLN A 46 1.10 8.43 5.77
C GLN A 46 1.23 9.41 4.60
N GLN A 47 2.22 10.31 4.65
CA GLN A 47 2.51 11.26 3.56
C GLN A 47 2.88 10.55 2.25
N SER A 48 3.65 9.45 2.30
CA SER A 48 4.01 8.69 1.10
C SER A 48 2.79 8.01 0.48
N ASN A 49 1.87 7.48 1.30
CA ASN A 49 0.61 6.90 0.82
C ASN A 49 -0.28 7.96 0.16
N GLU A 50 -0.33 9.16 0.73
CA GLU A 50 -1.06 10.29 0.15
C GLU A 50 -0.44 10.74 -1.17
N ALA A 51 0.89 10.83 -1.25
CA ALA A 51 1.60 11.15 -2.49
C ALA A 51 1.32 10.11 -3.58
N CYS A 52 1.33 8.81 -3.25
CA CYS A 52 0.91 7.75 -4.18
C CYS A 52 -0.54 7.92 -4.66
N GLN A 53 -1.46 8.32 -3.79
CA GLN A 53 -2.87 8.57 -4.15
C GLN A 53 -3.04 9.80 -5.04
N ARG A 54 -2.21 10.83 -4.86
CA ARG A 54 -2.16 12.01 -5.73
C ARG A 54 -1.50 11.73 -7.09
N GLY A 55 -0.80 10.60 -7.23
CA GLY A 55 -0.02 10.27 -8.42
C GLY A 55 1.40 10.83 -8.40
N ASP A 56 1.80 11.47 -7.29
CA ASP A 56 3.14 12.03 -7.08
C ASP A 56 4.13 10.93 -6.67
N PHE A 57 4.39 9.98 -7.57
CA PHE A 57 5.21 8.81 -7.26
C PHE A 57 6.68 9.17 -6.94
N GLN A 58 7.23 10.25 -7.51
CA GLN A 58 8.59 10.70 -7.18
C GLN A 58 8.72 11.12 -5.71
N GLU A 59 7.76 11.89 -5.20
CA GLU A 59 7.79 12.32 -3.80
C GLU A 59 7.47 11.15 -2.87
N ALA A 60 6.56 10.25 -3.28
CA ALA A 60 6.30 9.02 -2.53
C ALA A 60 7.57 8.18 -2.34
N VAL A 61 8.36 7.98 -3.40
CA VAL A 61 9.64 7.26 -3.32
C VAL A 61 10.60 7.92 -2.33
N ARG A 62 10.68 9.25 -2.34
CA ARG A 62 11.55 10.01 -1.43
C ARG A 62 11.12 9.83 0.03
N LEU A 63 9.81 9.95 0.30
CA LEU A 63 9.21 9.76 1.62
C LEU A 63 9.35 8.32 2.13
N TYR A 64 9.21 7.31 1.25
CA TYR A 64 9.51 5.93 1.60
C TYR A 64 11.00 5.75 1.93
N GLY A 65 11.89 6.45 1.22
CA GLY A 65 13.31 6.49 1.54
C GLY A 65 13.59 7.03 2.95
N ASP A 66 12.98 8.17 3.31
CA ASP A 66 13.06 8.74 4.67
C ASP A 66 12.54 7.74 5.72
N ALA A 67 11.41 7.08 5.45
CA ALA A 67 10.83 6.09 6.36
C ALA A 67 11.73 4.84 6.50
N LEU A 68 12.39 4.41 5.41
CA LEU A 68 13.35 3.31 5.40
C LEU A 68 14.66 3.66 6.13
N GLN A 69 15.04 4.94 6.24
CA GLN A 69 16.17 5.33 7.08
C GLN A 69 15.84 5.16 8.57
N ALA A 70 14.57 5.33 8.95
CA ALA A 70 14.11 5.06 10.31
C ALA A 70 13.95 3.56 10.58
N ASP A 71 13.47 2.81 9.58
CA ASP A 71 13.27 1.36 9.65
C ASP A 71 13.79 0.65 8.39
N PRO A 72 15.09 0.34 8.35
CA PRO A 72 15.68 -0.33 7.20
C PRO A 72 15.25 -1.79 7.07
N GLN A 73 14.56 -2.36 8.06
CA GLN A 73 14.14 -3.76 8.08
C GLN A 73 12.66 -3.93 7.64
N ASN A 74 12.02 -2.85 7.20
CA ASN A 74 10.62 -2.88 6.81
C ASN A 74 10.41 -3.33 5.35
N CYS A 75 10.15 -4.63 5.15
CA CYS A 75 9.82 -5.17 3.83
C CYS A 75 8.60 -4.51 3.15
N ILE A 76 7.64 -3.99 3.94
CA ILE A 76 6.44 -3.34 3.39
C ILE A 76 6.79 -2.02 2.71
N LEU A 77 7.72 -1.24 3.29
CA LEU A 77 8.15 0.03 2.69
C LEU A 77 8.92 -0.18 1.39
N TYR A 78 9.80 -1.18 1.33
CA TYR A 78 10.47 -1.56 0.08
C TYR A 78 9.46 -1.97 -1.00
N SER A 79 8.45 -2.76 -0.64
CA SER A 79 7.39 -3.17 -1.58
C SER A 79 6.54 -2.00 -2.07
N ASN A 80 6.22 -1.03 -1.20
CA ASN A 80 5.48 0.17 -1.61
C ASN A 80 6.33 1.11 -2.46
N ARG A 81 7.64 1.23 -2.15
CA ARG A 81 8.59 2.02 -2.93
C ARG A 81 8.82 1.41 -4.31
N SER A 82 8.94 0.08 -4.41
CA SER A 82 9.03 -0.61 -5.70
C SER A 82 7.78 -0.41 -6.55
N ALA A 83 6.59 -0.45 -5.95
CA ALA A 83 5.35 -0.14 -6.65
C ALA A 83 5.34 1.29 -7.19
N ALA A 84 5.84 2.27 -6.43
CA ALA A 84 5.98 3.65 -6.89
C ALA A 84 7.00 3.78 -8.04
N PHE A 85 8.12 3.06 -7.97
CA PHE A 85 9.10 3.01 -9.06
C PHE A 85 8.54 2.40 -10.35
N LEU A 86 7.71 1.36 -10.24
CA LEU A 86 7.01 0.79 -11.41
C LEU A 86 6.12 1.83 -12.09
N LYS A 87 5.46 2.69 -11.31
CA LYS A 87 4.62 3.77 -11.85
C LYS A 87 5.44 4.89 -12.51
N LEU A 88 6.69 5.07 -12.09
CA LEU A 88 7.66 5.97 -12.73
C LEU A 88 8.37 5.36 -13.96
N GLY A 89 8.11 4.09 -14.28
CA GLY A 89 8.81 3.36 -15.35
C GLY A 89 10.22 2.91 -14.96
N GLN A 90 10.60 3.03 -13.70
CA GLN A 90 11.92 2.64 -13.18
C GLN A 90 11.92 1.16 -12.76
N HIS A 91 11.80 0.27 -13.74
CA HIS A 91 11.66 -1.17 -13.49
C HIS A 91 12.87 -1.80 -12.80
N GLN A 92 14.09 -1.34 -13.10
CA GLN A 92 15.32 -1.84 -12.47
C GLN A 92 15.36 -1.51 -10.97
N ALA A 93 15.07 -0.26 -10.61
CA ALA A 93 15.03 0.17 -9.21
C ALA A 93 13.90 -0.52 -8.44
N ALA A 94 12.75 -0.74 -9.09
CA ALA A 94 11.65 -1.50 -8.51
C ALA A 94 12.03 -2.96 -8.22
N LEU A 95 12.79 -3.59 -9.12
CA LEU A 95 13.25 -4.97 -8.94
C LEU A 95 14.20 -5.08 -7.74
N ASP A 96 15.20 -4.20 -7.65
CA ASP A 96 16.16 -4.18 -6.52
C ASP A 96 15.45 -4.03 -5.17
N ASP A 97 14.46 -3.14 -5.09
CA ASP A 97 13.64 -2.98 -3.88
C ASP A 97 12.76 -4.21 -3.58
N ALA A 98 12.19 -4.83 -4.61
CA ALA A 98 11.40 -6.05 -4.42
C ALA A 98 12.26 -7.23 -3.97
N GLU A 99 13.48 -7.34 -4.47
CA GLU A 99 14.47 -8.33 -4.04
C GLU A 99 14.86 -8.10 -2.59
N LYS A 100 15.20 -6.88 -2.19
CA LYS A 100 15.46 -6.52 -0.77
C LYS A 100 14.27 -6.81 0.13
N ALA A 101 13.05 -6.50 -0.30
CA ALA A 101 11.84 -6.82 0.47
C ALA A 101 11.71 -8.34 0.70
N CYS A 102 12.06 -9.14 -0.31
CA CYS A 102 12.04 -10.60 -0.25
C CYS A 102 13.16 -11.15 0.65
N GLU A 103 14.35 -10.56 0.61
CA GLU A 103 15.48 -10.91 1.49
C GLU A 103 15.17 -10.64 2.96
N LEU A 104 14.54 -9.50 3.26
CA LEU A 104 14.19 -9.08 4.62
C LEU A 104 13.06 -9.90 5.23
N ASN A 105 12.12 -10.38 4.41
CA ASN A 105 11.04 -11.25 4.87
C ASN A 105 10.99 -12.55 4.06
N PRO A 106 11.88 -13.51 4.35
CA PRO A 106 11.90 -14.80 3.67
C PRO A 106 10.65 -15.65 3.95
N LYS A 107 9.78 -15.19 4.86
CA LYS A 107 8.50 -15.84 5.19
C LYS A 107 7.36 -15.44 4.26
N TRP A 108 7.58 -14.56 3.26
CA TRP A 108 6.66 -14.36 2.14
C TRP A 108 6.97 -15.40 1.05
N PRO A 109 6.28 -16.55 1.02
CA PRO A 109 6.69 -17.70 0.22
C PRO A 109 6.16 -17.60 -1.22
N LYS A 110 6.21 -16.41 -1.83
CA LYS A 110 5.65 -16.21 -3.17
C LYS A 110 6.65 -15.85 -4.25
N VAL A 111 7.93 -15.71 -3.91
CA VAL A 111 9.02 -15.62 -4.89
C VAL A 111 10.21 -16.43 -4.35
N SER A 112 10.09 -17.75 -4.42
CA SER A 112 11.28 -18.61 -4.50
C SER A 112 11.45 -18.94 -5.98
N VAL A 113 12.21 -18.10 -6.68
CA VAL A 113 12.81 -18.50 -7.95
C VAL A 113 14.16 -19.13 -7.60
N ARG A 114 14.17 -20.45 -7.60
CA ARG A 114 15.39 -21.26 -7.59
C ARG A 114 15.60 -21.82 -8.99
#